data_AF-A0A4R0YTE6-F1
#
_entry.id   AF-A0A4R0YTE6-F1
#
_cell.length_a   1.000
_cell.length_b   1.000
_cell.length_c   1.000
_cell.angle_alpha   90.00
_cell.angle_beta   90.00
_cell.angle_gamma   90.00
#
_symmetry.space_group_name_H-M   'P 1'
#
loop_
_entity.id
_entity.type
_entity.pdbx_description
1 polymer ?
#
loop_
_entity_poly.entity_id
_entity_poly.type
_entity_poly.pdbx_seq_one_letter_code
_entity_poly.pdbx_strand_id
1 'polypeptide(L)'
;MHKPSSPRNVVDWSDPRLDALLKKTESWSLDNRGAFPEQNVQIHVGWGASTGKPARLVWERDQAVVIISDYTLPKGESVRVDRHLGDRLQSAWGAVVESRPGQRDEDQAGGLYVHWVHMR
;
A
#
# COMPACT_ATOMS: atom_id res chain seq x y z
N MET A 1 40.38 20.45 28.63
CA MET A 1 39.10 20.85 28.00
C MET A 1 39.14 20.43 26.53
N HIS A 2 38.36 19.43 26.12
CA HIS A 2 38.11 19.14 24.71
C HIS A 2 36.60 18.88 24.55
N LYS A 3 35.91 19.73 23.79
CA LYS A 3 34.56 19.46 23.30
C LYS A 3 34.69 18.86 21.89
N PRO A 4 34.13 17.67 21.61
CA PRO A 4 33.95 17.24 20.24
C PRO A 4 32.78 18.04 19.65
N SER A 5 33.10 18.89 18.67
CA SER A 5 32.11 19.55 17.82
C SER A 5 31.73 18.59 16.71
N SER A 6 30.66 17.80 16.91
CA SER A 6 30.04 17.08 15.79
C SER A 6 29.34 18.09 14.88
N PRO A 7 29.61 18.12 13.56
CA PRO A 7 28.89 19.01 12.66
C PRO A 7 27.42 18.58 12.62
N ARG A 8 26.52 19.48 13.03
CA ARG A 8 25.09 19.35 12.75
C ARG A 8 24.94 19.42 11.24
N ASN A 9 24.42 18.36 10.62
CA ASN A 9 23.92 18.40 9.25
C ASN A 9 22.72 19.37 9.21
N VAL A 10 23.00 20.67 9.07
CA VAL A 10 21.99 21.70 8.85
C VAL A 10 21.70 21.67 7.36
N VAL A 11 20.56 21.10 6.99
CA VAL A 11 20.08 21.08 5.60
C VAL A 11 19.53 22.46 5.27
N ASP A 12 20.07 23.08 4.22
CA ASP A 12 19.53 24.31 3.67
C ASP A 12 18.34 23.99 2.76
N TRP A 13 17.14 24.19 3.30
CA TRP A 13 15.88 24.00 2.56
C TRP A 13 15.63 25.06 1.47
N SER A 14 16.46 26.10 1.41
CA SER A 14 16.37 27.17 0.40
C SER A 14 17.32 26.95 -0.78
N ASP A 15 18.12 25.88 -0.79
CA ASP A 15 19.08 25.59 -1.86
C ASP A 15 18.33 25.28 -3.18
N PRO A 16 18.52 26.07 -4.27
CA PRO A 16 17.90 25.81 -5.57
C PRO A 16 18.27 24.44 -6.18
N ARG A 17 19.43 23.88 -5.81
CA ARG A 17 19.83 22.53 -6.24
C ARG A 17 19.02 21.46 -5.53
N LEU A 18 18.70 21.67 -4.25
CA LEU A 18 17.81 20.77 -3.50
C LEU A 18 16.40 20.82 -4.10
N ASP A 19 15.86 22.00 -4.40
CA ASP A 19 14.57 22.17 -5.06
C ASP A 19 14.53 21.48 -6.43
N ALA A 20 15.57 21.64 -7.25
CA ALA A 20 15.67 20.98 -8.55
C ALA A 20 15.74 19.45 -8.45
N LEU A 21 16.37 18.91 -7.39
CA LEU A 21 16.39 17.47 -7.13
C LEU A 21 15.02 16.96 -6.67
N LEU A 22 14.35 17.68 -5.76
CA LEU A 22 13.02 17.33 -5.28
C LEU A 22 12.02 17.29 -6.44
N LYS A 23 12.01 18.31 -7.31
CA LYS A 23 11.17 18.36 -8.52
C LYS A 23 11.41 17.19 -9.47
N LYS A 24 12.64 16.70 -9.58
CA LYS A 24 12.96 15.51 -10.40
C LYS A 24 12.38 14.22 -9.80
N THR A 25 12.16 14.19 -8.49
CA THR A 25 11.64 13.03 -7.76
C THR A 25 10.14 13.13 -7.44
N GLU A 26 9.49 14.27 -7.66
CA GLU A 26 8.05 14.45 -7.37
C GLU A 26 7.15 13.47 -8.14
N SER A 27 7.57 13.05 -9.34
CA SER A 27 6.86 12.05 -10.14
C SER A 27 7.25 10.61 -9.80
N TRP A 28 8.28 10.40 -8.98
CA TRP A 28 8.71 9.06 -8.60
C TRP A 28 7.75 8.52 -7.55
N SER A 29 7.00 7.50 -7.94
CA SER A 29 6.24 6.70 -7.01
C SER A 29 6.96 5.39 -6.76
N LEU A 30 7.31 5.14 -5.50
CA LEU A 30 7.87 3.87 -5.09
C LEU A 30 6.75 2.83 -5.01
N ASP A 31 6.77 1.88 -5.94
CA ASP A 31 5.85 0.75 -5.91
C ASP A 31 6.47 -0.45 -5.20
N ASN A 32 6.09 -0.63 -3.93
CA ASN A 32 6.65 -1.66 -3.03
C ASN A 32 6.13 -3.09 -3.29
N ARG A 33 5.35 -3.33 -4.35
CA ARG A 33 4.77 -4.66 -4.63
C ARG A 33 5.81 -5.72 -5.05
N GLY A 34 6.98 -5.30 -5.54
CA GLY A 34 8.09 -6.20 -5.85
C GLY A 34 7.70 -7.37 -6.78
N ALA A 35 8.29 -8.55 -6.55
CA ALA A 35 8.01 -9.81 -7.26
C ALA A 35 7.14 -10.77 -6.43
N PHE A 36 6.28 -10.24 -5.56
CA PHE A 36 5.39 -11.06 -4.75
C PHE A 36 4.42 -11.87 -5.64
N PRO A 37 4.25 -13.18 -5.41
CA PRO A 37 3.32 -13.99 -6.20
C PRO A 37 1.89 -13.61 -5.84
N GLU A 38 1.16 -13.07 -6.82
CA GLU A 38 -0.20 -12.61 -6.60
C GLU A 38 -1.13 -13.77 -6.16
N GLN A 39 -2.03 -13.48 -5.23
CA GLN A 39 -2.99 -14.45 -4.71
C GLN A 39 -4.42 -13.92 -4.83
N ASN A 40 -5.34 -14.73 -5.33
CA ASN A 40 -6.75 -14.38 -5.36
C ASN A 40 -7.32 -14.36 -3.93
N VAL A 41 -8.00 -13.28 -3.58
CA VAL A 41 -8.64 -13.08 -2.27
C VAL A 41 -10.07 -12.55 -2.43
N GLN A 42 -10.86 -12.65 -1.38
CA GLN A 42 -12.18 -12.02 -1.27
C GLN A 42 -12.14 -10.94 -0.19
N ILE A 43 -12.65 -9.76 -0.52
CA ILE A 43 -12.72 -8.61 0.39
C ILE A 43 -14.15 -8.38 0.81
N HIS A 44 -14.39 -8.40 2.12
CA HIS A 44 -15.66 -8.10 2.73
C HIS A 44 -15.55 -6.75 3.44
N VAL A 45 -16.46 -5.83 3.13
CA VAL A 45 -16.41 -4.43 3.60
C VAL A 45 -17.39 -4.19 4.74
N GLY A 46 -16.91 -3.79 5.91
CA GLY A 46 -17.73 -3.52 7.08
C GLY A 46 -18.07 -4.77 7.90
N TRP A 47 -18.60 -4.54 9.11
CA TRP A 47 -18.84 -5.56 10.14
C TRP A 47 -19.95 -6.58 9.81
N GLY A 48 -20.73 -6.34 8.74
CA GLY A 48 -21.85 -7.19 8.32
C GLY A 48 -21.77 -7.66 6.86
N ALA A 49 -20.62 -7.55 6.19
CA ALA A 49 -20.51 -7.89 4.77
C ALA A 49 -20.69 -9.40 4.51
N SER A 50 -21.90 -9.76 4.08
CA SER A 50 -22.23 -11.10 3.59
C SER A 50 -21.60 -11.42 2.24
N THR A 51 -21.30 -10.40 1.43
CA THR A 51 -20.81 -10.56 0.06
C THR A 51 -19.35 -10.18 -0.04
N GLY A 52 -18.49 -11.16 -0.35
CA GLY A 52 -17.10 -10.93 -0.69
C GLY A 52 -16.98 -10.42 -2.12
N LYS A 53 -16.10 -9.44 -2.34
CA LYS A 53 -15.74 -8.97 -3.68
C LYS A 53 -14.35 -9.52 -4.04
N PRO A 54 -14.16 -10.02 -5.28
CA PRO A 54 -12.86 -10.52 -5.71
C PRO A 54 -11.82 -9.41 -5.68
N ALA A 55 -10.59 -9.77 -5.32
CA ALA A 55 -9.41 -8.91 -5.39
C ALA A 55 -8.15 -9.79 -5.49
N ARG A 56 -6.98 -9.15 -5.64
CA ARG A 56 -5.68 -9.83 -5.59
C ARG A 56 -4.83 -9.27 -4.48
N LEU A 57 -4.28 -10.14 -3.63
CA LEU A 57 -3.20 -9.84 -2.70
C LEU A 57 -1.90 -9.84 -3.48
N VAL A 58 -1.18 -8.72 -3.45
CA VAL A 58 0.01 -8.49 -4.28
C VAL A 58 1.23 -8.08 -3.47
N TRP A 59 1.08 -7.98 -2.15
CA TRP A 59 2.19 -7.86 -1.21
C TRP A 59 1.69 -8.12 0.21
N GLU A 60 2.52 -8.72 1.04
CA GLU A 60 2.25 -8.92 2.47
C GLU A 60 3.57 -8.90 3.23
N ARG A 61 3.60 -8.17 4.34
CA ARG A 61 4.68 -8.22 5.32
C ARG A 61 4.19 -7.72 6.68
N ASP A 62 4.57 -8.42 7.73
CA ASP A 62 4.22 -8.08 9.12
C ASP A 62 2.70 -7.92 9.27
N GLN A 63 2.21 -6.72 9.59
CA GLN A 63 0.80 -6.38 9.72
C GLN A 63 0.29 -5.50 8.57
N ALA A 64 0.96 -5.52 7.41
CA ALA A 64 0.55 -4.73 6.26
C ALA A 64 0.39 -5.63 5.03
N VAL A 65 -0.70 -5.42 4.30
CA VAL A 65 -0.95 -6.06 3.02
C VAL A 65 -1.29 -5.02 1.97
N VAL A 66 -0.94 -5.32 0.72
CA VAL A 66 -1.34 -4.55 -0.45
C VAL A 66 -2.26 -5.39 -1.31
N ILE A 67 -3.42 -4.82 -1.62
CA ILE A 67 -4.49 -5.48 -2.36
C ILE A 67 -4.77 -4.64 -3.60
N ILE A 68 -5.05 -5.28 -4.73
CA ILE A 68 -5.53 -4.62 -5.94
C ILE A 68 -6.92 -5.10 -6.32
N SER A 69 -7.76 -4.17 -6.77
CA SER A 69 -9.12 -4.42 -7.24
C SER A 69 -9.55 -3.39 -8.28
N ASP A 70 -10.62 -3.68 -9.02
CA ASP A 70 -11.26 -2.79 -9.99
C ASP A 70 -12.26 -1.81 -9.33
N TYR A 71 -12.35 -1.81 -8.00
CA TYR A 71 -13.15 -0.89 -7.20
C TYR A 71 -12.31 -0.19 -6.12
N THR A 72 -12.82 0.92 -5.62
CA THR A 72 -12.23 1.68 -4.51
C THR A 72 -12.60 1.07 -3.16
N LEU A 73 -11.68 1.16 -2.20
CA LEU A 73 -11.97 0.90 -0.79
C LEU A 73 -11.82 2.21 -0.01
N PRO A 74 -12.84 2.65 0.74
CA PRO A 74 -12.73 3.88 1.52
C PRO A 74 -11.61 3.77 2.57
N LYS A 75 -10.81 4.82 2.71
CA LYS A 75 -9.83 4.91 3.80
C LYS A 75 -10.54 4.90 5.16
N GLY A 76 -9.98 4.15 6.10
CA GLY A 76 -10.52 3.93 7.45
C GLY A 76 -11.52 2.77 7.53
N GLU A 77 -11.96 2.24 6.39
CA GLU A 77 -12.94 1.15 6.35
C GLU A 77 -12.36 -0.14 6.94
N SER A 78 -13.16 -0.84 7.74
CA SER A 78 -12.78 -2.15 8.28
C SER A 78 -13.10 -3.22 7.23
N VAL A 79 -12.10 -3.99 6.84
CA VAL A 79 -12.24 -5.04 5.83
C VAL A 79 -11.82 -6.39 6.38
N ARG A 80 -12.52 -7.45 5.98
CA ARG A 80 -12.07 -8.83 6.15
C ARG A 80 -11.52 -9.32 4.83
N VAL A 81 -10.29 -9.85 4.88
CA VAL A 81 -9.58 -10.44 3.76
C VAL A 81 -9.63 -11.95 3.94
N ASP A 82 -10.29 -12.61 2.99
CA ASP A 82 -10.42 -14.06 2.94
C ASP A 82 -9.50 -14.61 1.83
N ARG A 83 -8.55 -15.48 2.20
CA ARG A 83 -7.64 -16.14 1.26
C ARG A 83 -7.69 -17.66 1.40
N HIS A 84 -7.54 -18.35 0.28
CA HIS A 84 -7.47 -19.81 0.25
C HIS A 84 -6.01 -20.27 0.31
N LEU A 85 -5.70 -21.13 1.28
CA LEU A 85 -4.41 -21.78 1.47
C LEU A 85 -4.62 -23.30 1.36
N GLY A 86 -4.62 -23.80 0.12
CA GLY A 86 -5.11 -25.14 -0.18
C GLY A 86 -6.60 -25.26 0.17
N ASP A 87 -6.94 -26.26 0.99
CA ASP A 87 -8.33 -26.49 1.44
C ASP A 87 -8.75 -25.61 2.63
N ARG A 88 -7.86 -24.74 3.12
CA ARG A 88 -8.13 -23.88 4.28
C ARG A 88 -8.49 -22.47 3.83
N LEU A 89 -9.57 -21.95 4.41
CA LEU A 89 -9.89 -20.53 4.36
C LEU A 89 -9.21 -19.82 5.54
N GLN A 90 -8.37 -18.83 5.24
CA GLN A 90 -7.84 -17.91 6.25
C GLN A 90 -8.53 -16.57 6.10
N SER A 91 -9.17 -16.13 7.18
CA SER A 91 -9.81 -14.81 7.28
C SER A 91 -9.01 -13.93 8.24
N ALA A 92 -8.69 -12.72 7.82
CA ALA A 92 -8.02 -11.73 8.66
C ALA A 92 -8.70 -10.36 8.51
N TRP A 93 -8.83 -9.65 9.63
CA TRP A 93 -9.42 -8.31 9.65
C TRP A 93 -8.34 -7.25 9.58
N GLY A 94 -8.65 -6.14 8.93
CA GLY A 94 -7.78 -4.98 8.85
C GLY A 94 -8.55 -3.70 8.62
N ALA A 95 -7.82 -2.59 8.57
CA ALA A 95 -8.35 -1.29 8.21
C ALA A 95 -7.59 -0.74 7.00
N VAL A 96 -8.34 -0.18 6.04
CA VAL A 96 -7.75 0.46 4.85
C VAL A 96 -7.04 1.73 5.29
N VAL A 97 -5.72 1.80 5.11
CA VAL A 97 -4.93 3.00 5.46
C VAL A 97 -4.76 3.94 4.27
N GLU A 98 -4.79 3.39 3.06
CA GLU A 98 -4.67 4.12 1.81
C GLU A 98 -5.38 3.36 0.69
N SER A 99 -6.01 4.10 -0.22
CA SER A 99 -6.55 3.59 -1.49
C SER A 99 -6.26 4.61 -2.57
N ARG A 100 -5.68 4.18 -3.68
CA ARG A 100 -5.33 5.05 -4.81
C ARG A 100 -5.42 4.30 -6.14
N PRO A 101 -5.54 4.99 -7.27
CA PRO A 101 -5.33 4.38 -8.58
C PRO A 101 -3.93 3.74 -8.66
N GLY A 102 -3.86 2.59 -9.32
CA GLY A 102 -2.59 1.97 -9.69
C GLY A 102 -1.83 2.84 -10.70
N GLN A 103 -0.52 2.68 -10.69
CA GLN A 103 0.39 3.54 -11.48
C GLN A 103 1.21 2.75 -12.49
N ARG A 104 1.14 1.41 -12.47
CA ARG A 104 1.70 0.62 -13.56
C ARG A 104 0.79 0.74 -14.78
N ASP A 105 1.37 0.64 -15.97
CA ASP A 105 0.60 0.67 -17.22
C ASP A 105 -0.50 -0.40 -17.23
N GLU A 106 -0.21 -1.59 -16.70
CA GLU A 106 -1.16 -2.69 -16.53
C GLU A 106 -2.32 -2.35 -15.56
N ASP A 107 -2.02 -1.62 -14.48
CA ASP A 107 -3.05 -1.19 -13.53
C ASP A 107 -3.99 -0.17 -14.18
N GLN A 108 -3.42 0.81 -14.89
CA GLN A 108 -4.18 1.88 -15.53
C GLN A 108 -5.04 1.34 -16.65
N ALA A 109 -4.51 0.44 -17.48
CA ALA A 109 -5.26 -0.24 -18.53
C ALA A 109 -6.42 -1.07 -17.95
N GLY A 110 -6.24 -1.66 -16.77
CA GLY A 110 -7.26 -2.44 -16.06
C GLY A 110 -8.20 -1.62 -15.16
N GLY A 111 -8.00 -0.30 -15.03
CA GLY A 111 -8.75 0.52 -14.08
C GLY A 111 -8.57 0.11 -12.61
N LEU A 112 -7.39 -0.44 -12.27
CA LEU A 112 -7.12 -1.02 -10.96
C LEU A 112 -6.76 0.04 -9.92
N TYR A 113 -7.19 -0.22 -8.71
CA TYR A 113 -6.85 0.51 -7.50
C TYR A 113 -5.96 -0.33 -6.61
N VAL A 114 -5.02 0.32 -5.93
CA VAL A 114 -4.10 -0.24 -4.96
C VAL A 114 -4.52 0.20 -3.57
N HIS A 115 -4.71 -0.76 -2.68
CA HIS A 115 -5.17 -0.58 -1.32
C HIS A 115 -4.13 -1.08 -0.34
N TRP A 116 -3.70 -0.21 0.56
CA TRP A 116 -2.91 -0.62 1.72
C TRP A 116 -3.86 -0.90 2.87
N VAL A 117 -3.75 -2.09 3.45
CA VAL A 117 -4.55 -2.52 4.59
C VAL A 117 -3.62 -2.89 5.73
N HIS A 118 -3.87 -2.28 6.90
CA HIS A 118 -3.20 -2.65 8.13
C HIS A 118 -4.02 -3.73 8.84
N MET A 119 -3.43 -4.90 9.01
CA MET A 119 -4.05 -6.08 9.62
C MET A 119 -4.05 -5.96 11.14
N ARG A 120 -5.09 -6.50 11.78
CA ARG A 120 -5.23 -6.56 13.24
C ARG A 120 -4.59 -7.81 13.82
#